data_AF-A0A2E8Y507-F1
#
_entry.id   AF-A0A2E8Y507-F1
#
_cell.length_a   1.000
_cell.length_b   1.000
_cell.length_c   1.000
_cell.angle_alpha   90.00
_cell.angle_beta   90.00
_cell.angle_gamma   90.00
#
_symmetry.space_group_name_H-M   'P 1'
#
loop_
_entity.id
_entity.type
_entity.pdbx_description
1 polymer ?
#
loop_
_entity_poly.entity_id
_entity_poly.type
_entity_poly.pdbx_seq_one_letter_code
_entity_poly.pdbx_strand_id
1 'polypeptide(L)'
;MRIDDLAFGGEGVGRVEGFVVFVPLVIEGETVEAKITEVKKKFARAELVNVVEPAESRVEPACDYFGDCGGCQYQHMAYEAQLEMKRKQVASLFGRIGGFPEDLVAPVVACPQPFNYRNRILIRSQWNGKAKKLLVGFRKRNSHWVVEVDDCKIAEPALNAQIPEVRNNPPNKGGVKVNLRVAPEEWVVPDHSFFQTNYFMLPRMVEILRKVFQAGGSDYLIDAYCGVGFLGIELASLAKRYAGVEYDHRAILAARENAAKFGGDNGEFVEGRTENLLPDLLAKFSDGKTTVILDPPRKGCAAAALGQLREIRPAQIIYVSCHPATLARDLNTLCADGVYRLEQVVPLDMFPHTQHVECVTDLRLNTST
;
A
#
# COMPACT_ATOMS: atom_id res chain seq x y z
N MET A 1 11.75 29.66 5.22
CA MET A 1 11.42 28.89 6.44
C MET A 1 12.22 27.59 6.42
N ARG A 2 12.64 27.08 7.58
CA ARG A 2 13.30 25.78 7.68
C ARG A 2 12.25 24.67 7.77
N ILE A 3 12.54 23.51 7.17
CA ILE A 3 11.74 22.30 7.29
C ILE A 3 12.30 21.45 8.42
N ASP A 4 11.49 21.25 9.45
CA ASP A 4 11.87 20.60 10.70
C ASP A 4 11.57 19.10 10.70
N ASP A 5 10.52 18.67 9.98
CA ASP A 5 10.08 17.28 9.91
C ASP A 5 9.23 17.04 8.66
N LEU A 6 8.85 15.79 8.38
CA LEU A 6 7.93 15.42 7.31
C LEU A 6 6.68 14.72 7.90
N ALA A 7 5.51 15.34 7.72
CA ALA A 7 4.25 14.75 8.14
C ALA A 7 3.90 13.50 7.32
N PHE A 8 3.07 12.62 7.90
CA PHE A 8 2.52 11.49 7.16
C PHE A 8 1.81 11.98 5.91
N GLY A 9 2.22 11.45 4.77
CA GLY A 9 1.78 11.87 3.45
C GLY A 9 2.75 12.79 2.70
N GLY A 10 3.90 13.11 3.30
CA GLY A 10 5.04 13.69 2.59
C GLY A 10 5.05 15.20 2.51
N GLU A 11 4.18 15.89 3.25
CA GLU A 11 4.26 17.34 3.41
C GLU A 11 5.33 17.66 4.48
N GLY A 12 6.29 18.51 4.13
CA GLY A 12 7.22 19.05 5.11
C GLY A 12 6.53 19.99 6.07
N VAL A 13 7.01 19.98 7.30
CA VAL A 13 6.50 20.75 8.42
C VAL A 13 7.60 21.70 8.85
N GLY A 14 7.29 22.99 8.89
CA GLY A 14 8.14 23.97 9.53
C GLY A 14 7.32 25.00 10.28
N ARG A 15 8.00 25.88 11.03
CA ARG A 15 7.35 26.93 11.81
C ARG A 15 7.83 28.32 11.42
N VAL A 16 6.89 29.25 11.29
CA VAL A 16 7.15 30.68 11.14
C VAL A 16 6.50 31.37 12.34
N GLU A 17 7.31 32.00 13.20
CA GLU A 17 6.85 32.64 14.44
C GLU A 17 5.97 31.71 15.31
N GLY A 18 6.33 30.43 15.38
CA GLY A 18 5.60 29.40 16.12
C GLY A 18 4.38 28.80 15.39
N PHE A 19 3.93 29.42 14.28
CA PHE A 19 2.80 28.95 13.49
C PHE A 19 3.22 27.83 12.51
N VAL A 20 2.47 26.72 12.51
CA VAL A 20 2.79 25.53 11.70
C VAL A 20 2.43 25.77 10.23
N VAL A 21 3.38 25.48 9.34
CA VAL A 21 3.17 25.58 7.89
C VAL A 21 3.55 24.25 7.24
N PHE A 22 2.63 23.71 6.44
CA PHE A 22 2.85 22.51 5.63
C PHE A 22 3.27 22.90 4.21
N VAL A 23 4.35 22.30 3.71
CA VAL A 23 4.92 22.58 2.39
C VAL A 23 5.18 21.25 1.67
N PRO A 24 4.59 20.96 0.51
CA PRO A 24 4.90 19.74 -0.24
C PRO A 24 6.24 19.87 -0.99
N LEU A 25 6.78 18.75 -1.48
CA LEU A 25 7.96 18.71 -2.37
C LEU A 25 9.28 19.20 -1.74
N VAL A 26 9.37 19.10 -0.42
CA VAL A 26 10.55 19.46 0.37
C VAL A 26 11.12 18.24 1.07
N ILE A 27 12.30 18.39 1.67
CA ILE A 27 13.00 17.39 2.47
C ILE A 27 13.28 17.99 3.86
N GLU A 28 13.32 17.15 4.89
CA GLU A 28 13.72 17.54 6.24
C GLU A 28 15.13 18.18 6.22
N GLY A 29 15.30 19.28 6.94
CA GLY A 29 16.56 20.03 6.99
C GLY A 29 16.70 21.15 5.96
N GLU A 30 15.82 21.24 4.96
CA GLU A 30 15.90 22.29 3.94
C GLU A 30 15.47 23.67 4.44
N THR A 31 16.07 24.70 3.86
CA THR A 31 15.56 26.08 3.94
C THR A 31 14.87 26.43 2.63
N VAL A 32 13.59 26.81 2.70
CA VAL A 32 12.75 27.06 1.52
C VAL A 32 12.03 28.41 1.56
N GLU A 33 11.80 28.97 0.37
CA GLU A 33 10.79 29.99 0.14
C GLU A 33 9.47 29.30 -0.20
N ALA A 34 8.41 29.66 0.52
CA ALA A 34 7.10 29.06 0.36
C ALA A 34 6.02 30.14 0.31
N LYS A 35 5.04 29.97 -0.59
CA LYS A 35 3.91 30.87 -0.75
C LYS A 35 2.70 30.28 -0.06
N ILE A 36 2.18 30.95 0.97
CA ILE A 36 0.96 30.54 1.66
C ILE A 36 -0.21 30.52 0.68
N THR A 37 -0.91 29.39 0.61
CA THR A 37 -2.09 29.20 -0.24
C THR A 37 -3.38 29.06 0.57
N GLU A 38 -3.27 28.61 1.82
CA GLU A 38 -4.41 28.44 2.71
C GLU A 38 -4.00 28.67 4.17
N VAL A 39 -4.83 29.38 4.93
CA VAL A 39 -4.66 29.56 6.38
C VAL A 39 -5.85 28.95 7.11
N LYS A 40 -5.58 28.09 8.08
CA LYS A 40 -6.55 27.50 9.01
C LYS A 40 -6.29 28.01 10.43
N LYS A 41 -7.19 27.67 11.37
CA LYS A 41 -7.10 28.10 12.78
C LYS A 41 -5.77 27.73 13.46
N LYS A 42 -5.17 26.59 13.11
CA LYS A 42 -3.97 26.05 13.80
C LYS A 42 -2.75 25.86 12.90
N PHE A 43 -2.89 26.02 11.59
CA PHE A 43 -1.83 25.78 10.62
C PHE A 43 -2.11 26.50 9.31
N ALA A 44 -1.10 26.64 8.46
CA ALA A 44 -1.23 27.04 7.07
C ALA A 44 -0.72 25.96 6.13
N ARG A 45 -1.17 25.99 4.88
CA ARG A 45 -0.57 25.26 3.77
C ARG A 45 0.10 26.26 2.83
N ALA A 46 1.22 25.86 2.26
CA ALA A 46 1.98 26.63 1.31
C ALA A 46 2.38 25.80 0.11
N GLU A 47 2.70 26.47 -0.98
CA GLU A 47 3.38 25.89 -2.13
C GLU A 47 4.86 26.24 -2.08
N LEU A 48 5.73 25.29 -2.43
CA LEU A 48 7.16 25.52 -2.59
C LEU A 48 7.39 26.50 -3.75
N VAL A 49 8.14 27.57 -3.50
CA VAL A 49 8.57 28.54 -4.51
C VAL A 49 10.01 28.28 -4.92
N ASN A 50 10.90 28.17 -3.94
CA ASN A 50 12.32 27.93 -4.17
C ASN A 50 12.94 27.17 -2.99
N VAL A 51 13.94 26.34 -3.27
CA VAL A 51 14.79 25.71 -2.26
C VAL A 51 16.06 26.56 -2.15
N VAL A 52 16.23 27.23 -1.02
CA VAL A 52 17.36 28.15 -0.77
C VAL A 52 18.58 27.36 -0.33
N GLU A 53 18.39 26.42 0.59
CA GLU A 53 19.43 25.51 1.08
C GLU A 53 18.90 24.08 0.93
N PRO A 54 19.34 23.35 -0.11
CA PRO A 54 18.88 21.98 -0.35
C PRO A 54 19.51 21.00 0.64
N ALA A 55 18.79 19.92 0.96
CA ALA A 55 19.34 18.80 1.70
C ALA A 55 20.32 18.01 0.82
N GLU A 56 21.31 17.35 1.42
CA GLU A 56 22.26 16.49 0.68
C GLU A 56 21.57 15.37 -0.11
N SER A 57 20.42 14.92 0.36
CA SER A 57 19.59 13.91 -0.29
C SER A 57 18.66 14.46 -1.37
N ARG A 58 18.70 15.76 -1.68
CA ARG A 58 17.92 16.31 -2.81
C ARG A 58 18.55 15.87 -4.13
N VAL A 59 17.72 15.33 -5.01
CA VAL A 59 18.11 14.93 -6.37
C VAL A 59 17.17 15.56 -7.39
N GLU A 60 17.63 15.63 -8.64
CA GLU A 60 16.77 16.05 -9.74
C GLU A 60 15.76 14.94 -10.06
N PRO A 61 14.45 15.24 -10.09
CA PRO A 61 13.43 14.27 -10.49
C PRO A 61 13.65 13.74 -11.90
N ALA A 62 13.54 12.42 -12.09
CA ALA A 62 13.67 11.81 -13.42
C ALA A 62 12.47 12.07 -14.35
N CYS A 63 11.34 12.50 -13.80
CA CYS A 63 10.08 12.72 -14.52
C CYS A 63 9.81 14.20 -14.74
N ASP A 64 9.69 14.62 -16.00
CA ASP A 64 9.38 16.00 -16.39
C ASP A 64 8.03 16.51 -15.84
N TYR A 65 7.13 15.58 -15.50
CA TYR A 65 5.81 15.89 -14.94
C TYR A 65 5.80 15.93 -13.41
N PHE A 66 6.94 15.73 -12.74
CA PHE A 66 7.02 15.77 -11.29
C PHE A 66 6.65 17.15 -10.76
N GLY A 67 6.05 17.20 -9.56
CA GLY A 67 5.47 18.41 -8.99
C GLY A 67 4.05 18.71 -9.48
N ASP A 68 3.81 18.59 -10.79
CA ASP A 68 2.50 18.83 -11.40
C ASP A 68 1.60 17.58 -11.38
N CYS A 69 2.12 16.42 -11.77
CA CYS A 69 1.42 15.15 -11.69
C CYS A 69 1.20 14.72 -10.23
N GLY A 70 -0.01 14.26 -9.89
CA GLY A 70 -0.35 13.79 -8.55
C GLY A 70 0.16 12.37 -8.22
N GLY A 71 0.89 11.73 -9.13
CA GLY A 71 1.30 10.32 -8.99
C GLY A 71 2.46 10.08 -8.02
N CYS A 72 3.49 10.93 -8.05
CA CYS A 72 4.70 10.78 -7.24
C CYS A 72 4.86 11.96 -6.27
N GLN A 73 5.41 11.71 -5.09
CA GLN A 73 5.66 12.72 -4.05
C GLN A 73 7.13 12.93 -3.75
N TYR A 74 8.00 11.97 -4.06
CA TYR A 74 9.39 11.92 -3.54
C TYR A 74 10.48 11.78 -4.61
N GLN A 75 10.21 12.04 -5.89
CA GLN A 75 11.28 11.93 -6.91
C GLN A 75 12.41 12.95 -6.71
N HIS A 76 12.17 14.02 -5.97
CA HIS A 76 13.20 15.00 -5.59
C HIS A 76 14.10 14.54 -4.45
N MET A 77 13.88 13.34 -3.91
CA MET A 77 14.61 12.77 -2.78
C MET A 77 15.35 11.50 -3.21
N ALA A 78 16.64 11.41 -2.87
CA ALA A 78 17.47 10.22 -3.07
C ALA A 78 16.78 8.99 -2.47
N TYR A 79 16.88 7.86 -3.15
CA TYR A 79 16.06 6.69 -2.83
C TYR A 79 16.27 6.17 -1.40
N GLU A 80 17.52 6.11 -0.92
CA GLU A 80 17.81 5.72 0.46
C GLU A 80 17.16 6.65 1.50
N ALA A 81 17.15 7.96 1.23
CA ALA A 81 16.45 8.91 2.10
C ALA A 81 14.93 8.70 2.10
N GLN A 82 14.34 8.23 0.98
CA GLN A 82 12.94 7.85 0.96
C GLN A 82 12.66 6.66 1.87
N LEU A 83 13.54 5.65 1.88
CA LEU A 83 13.39 4.46 2.73
C LEU A 83 13.49 4.83 4.21
N GLU A 84 14.47 5.65 4.60
CA GLU A 84 14.62 6.09 5.98
C GLU A 84 13.44 6.96 6.46
N MET A 85 13.01 7.90 5.62
CA MET A 85 11.81 8.70 5.92
C MET A 85 10.57 7.82 6.06
N LYS A 86 10.36 6.84 5.14
CA LYS A 86 9.22 5.92 5.21
C LYS A 86 9.25 5.11 6.51
N ARG A 87 10.43 4.61 6.91
CA ARG A 87 10.62 3.93 8.20
C ARG A 87 10.23 4.83 9.36
N LYS A 88 10.79 6.05 9.42
CA LYS A 88 10.51 7.05 10.47
C LYS A 88 9.01 7.32 10.59
N GLN A 89 8.31 7.47 9.46
CA GLN A 89 6.87 7.70 9.44
C GLN A 89 6.06 6.51 9.95
N VAL A 90 6.41 5.28 9.54
CA VAL A 90 5.73 4.07 10.03
C VAL A 90 5.97 3.91 11.52
N ALA A 91 7.22 4.01 11.99
CA ALA A 91 7.58 3.92 13.41
C ALA A 91 6.81 4.95 14.26
N SER A 92 6.85 6.22 13.88
CA SER A 92 6.15 7.30 14.59
C SER A 92 4.63 7.09 14.64
N LEU A 93 4.02 6.58 13.57
CA LEU A 93 2.59 6.25 13.55
C LEU A 93 2.26 5.09 14.51
N PHE A 94 3.09 4.05 14.53
CA PHE A 94 2.89 2.90 15.41
C PHE A 94 3.08 3.28 16.89
N GLY A 95 4.06 4.14 17.19
CA GLY A 95 4.24 4.72 18.53
C GLY A 95 3.06 5.57 18.96
N ARG A 96 2.64 6.54 18.13
CA ARG A 96 1.63 7.55 18.50
C ARG A 96 0.18 7.04 18.45
N ILE A 97 -0.16 6.23 17.45
CA ILE A 97 -1.54 5.73 17.24
C ILE A 97 -1.70 4.34 17.85
N GLY A 98 -0.74 3.46 17.61
CA GLY A 98 -0.81 2.07 18.04
C GLY A 98 -0.44 1.86 19.51
N GLY A 99 0.43 2.73 20.05
CA GLY A 99 1.03 2.54 21.38
C GLY A 99 2.12 1.46 21.40
N PHE A 100 2.67 1.13 20.24
CA PHE A 100 3.70 0.09 20.09
C PHE A 100 5.11 0.70 20.13
N PRO A 101 6.12 -0.03 20.64
CA PRO A 101 7.51 0.39 20.54
C PRO A 101 7.95 0.61 19.09
N GLU A 102 8.66 1.71 18.84
CA GLU A 102 9.12 2.08 17.49
C GLU A 102 10.19 1.13 16.92
N ASP A 103 10.93 0.45 17.79
CA ASP A 103 11.98 -0.51 17.44
C ASP A 103 11.44 -1.84 16.88
N LEU A 104 10.13 -2.11 17.03
CA LEU A 104 9.45 -3.21 16.32
C LEU A 104 9.34 -2.96 14.82
N VAL A 105 9.59 -1.73 14.35
CA VAL A 105 9.57 -1.38 12.92
C VAL A 105 10.95 -1.59 12.30
N ALA A 106 11.04 -2.66 11.50
CA ALA A 106 12.24 -3.00 10.74
C ALA A 106 12.57 -1.92 9.68
N PRO A 107 13.82 -1.89 9.16
CA PRO A 107 14.14 -1.11 7.98
C PRO A 107 13.21 -1.42 6.80
N VAL A 108 12.92 -0.42 5.97
CA VAL A 108 12.06 -0.61 4.79
C VAL A 108 12.77 -1.50 3.78
N VAL A 109 12.11 -2.58 3.38
CA VAL A 109 12.60 -3.47 2.33
C VAL A 109 12.50 -2.73 1.00
N ALA A 110 13.66 -2.35 0.47
CA ALA A 110 13.77 -1.61 -0.78
C ALA A 110 13.15 -2.38 -1.96
N CYS A 111 12.55 -1.66 -2.90
CA CYS A 111 12.31 -2.16 -4.25
C CYS A 111 13.62 -2.33 -5.02
N PRO A 112 13.87 -3.50 -5.64
CA PRO A 112 15.01 -3.70 -6.54
C PRO A 112 15.01 -2.75 -7.74
N GLN A 113 13.82 -2.31 -8.17
CA GLN A 113 13.61 -1.52 -9.37
C GLN A 113 12.68 -0.34 -9.04
N PRO A 114 13.22 0.82 -8.63
CA PRO A 114 12.40 1.96 -8.16
C PRO A 114 11.66 2.71 -9.29
N PHE A 115 12.04 2.48 -10.55
CA PHE A 115 11.38 3.03 -11.73
C PHE A 115 10.84 1.90 -12.61
N ASN A 116 9.90 2.22 -13.51
CA ASN A 116 9.31 1.25 -14.45
C ASN A 116 8.72 -0.02 -13.78
N TYR A 117 8.26 0.07 -12.53
CA TYR A 117 7.77 -1.10 -11.79
C TYR A 117 6.25 -1.27 -11.86
N ARG A 118 5.53 -0.19 -12.19
CA ARG A 118 4.10 -0.11 -11.99
C ARG A 118 3.39 -0.76 -13.17
N ASN A 119 2.93 -1.99 -12.93
CA ASN A 119 2.22 -2.82 -13.91
C ASN A 119 0.75 -2.44 -14.14
N ARG A 120 0.23 -1.43 -13.44
CA ARG A 120 -1.15 -0.94 -13.61
C ARG A 120 -1.25 0.57 -13.46
N ILE A 121 -1.82 1.22 -14.47
CA ILE A 121 -2.09 2.67 -14.48
C ILE A 121 -3.54 2.97 -14.85
N LEU A 122 -4.07 4.03 -14.26
CA LEU A 122 -5.43 4.52 -14.53
C LEU A 122 -5.33 5.84 -15.28
N ILE A 123 -5.43 5.77 -16.61
CA ILE A 123 -5.42 6.94 -17.48
C ILE A 123 -6.77 7.67 -17.37
N ARG A 124 -6.71 8.99 -17.29
CA ARG A 124 -7.88 9.88 -17.26
C ARG A 124 -7.93 10.71 -18.52
N SER A 125 -9.14 10.91 -19.03
CA SER A 125 -9.42 11.88 -20.08
C SER A 125 -10.30 13.02 -19.56
N GLN A 126 -10.02 14.25 -20.00
CA GLN A 126 -10.78 15.44 -19.63
C GLN A 126 -10.80 16.46 -20.76
N TRP A 127 -11.98 16.96 -21.12
CA TRP A 127 -12.12 18.01 -22.13
C TRP A 127 -11.64 19.35 -21.59
N ASN A 128 -10.75 20.03 -22.33
CA ASN A 128 -10.34 21.40 -22.06
C ASN A 128 -10.96 22.35 -23.10
N GLY A 129 -12.01 23.07 -22.70
CA GLY A 129 -12.73 23.98 -23.59
C GLY A 129 -11.90 25.17 -24.10
N LYS A 130 -10.91 25.65 -23.31
CA LYS A 130 -10.03 26.75 -23.72
C LYS A 130 -9.04 26.30 -24.80
N ALA A 131 -8.43 25.13 -24.61
CA ALA A 131 -7.49 24.55 -25.56
C ALA A 131 -8.18 23.81 -26.72
N LYS A 132 -9.52 23.66 -26.66
CA LYS A 132 -10.34 22.88 -27.62
C LYS A 132 -9.79 21.48 -27.90
N LYS A 133 -9.24 20.83 -26.87
CA LYS A 133 -8.68 19.47 -26.97
C LYS A 133 -9.04 18.61 -25.77
N LEU A 134 -8.96 17.30 -25.96
CA LEU A 134 -9.07 16.33 -24.89
C LEU A 134 -7.69 16.11 -24.27
N LEU A 135 -7.56 16.36 -22.96
CA LEU A 135 -6.37 16.05 -22.18
C LEU A 135 -6.39 14.56 -21.81
N VAL A 136 -5.26 13.88 -21.96
CA VAL A 136 -5.10 12.46 -21.60
C VAL A 136 -3.82 12.28 -20.78
N GLY A 137 -3.98 11.73 -19.58
CA GLY A 137 -2.87 11.50 -18.66
C GLY A 137 -3.35 11.24 -17.24
N PHE A 138 -2.76 11.92 -16.26
CA PHE A 138 -3.03 11.68 -14.83
C PHE A 138 -3.66 12.89 -14.14
N ARG A 139 -4.20 12.68 -12.95
CA ARG A 139 -4.75 13.76 -12.14
C ARG A 139 -3.63 14.71 -11.70
N LYS A 140 -3.81 16.01 -11.94
CA LYS A 140 -2.94 17.07 -11.42
C LYS A 140 -2.97 17.07 -9.88
N ARG A 141 -1.82 17.33 -9.26
CA ARG A 141 -1.69 17.49 -7.81
C ARG A 141 -2.69 18.54 -7.31
N ASN A 142 -3.37 18.22 -6.20
CA ASN A 142 -4.33 19.11 -5.53
C ASN A 142 -5.40 19.73 -6.46
N SER A 143 -5.76 19.04 -7.54
CA SER A 143 -6.65 19.57 -8.56
C SER A 143 -7.53 18.49 -9.16
N HIS A 144 -8.66 18.87 -9.76
CA HIS A 144 -9.52 17.98 -10.53
C HIS A 144 -9.14 17.94 -12.01
N TRP A 145 -8.10 18.70 -12.41
CA TRP A 145 -7.61 18.74 -13.78
C TRP A 145 -6.69 17.56 -14.11
N VAL A 146 -6.58 17.25 -15.40
CA VAL A 146 -5.65 16.26 -15.95
C VAL A 146 -4.37 16.98 -16.41
N VAL A 147 -3.21 16.40 -16.06
CA VAL A 147 -1.92 16.70 -16.68
C VAL A 147 -1.73 15.71 -17.81
N GLU A 148 -1.44 16.22 -19.01
CA GLU A 148 -1.05 15.37 -20.13
C GLU A 148 0.30 14.75 -19.84
N VAL A 149 0.38 13.43 -20.01
CA VAL A 149 1.61 12.66 -19.77
C VAL A 149 1.81 11.76 -20.97
N ASP A 150 3.02 11.77 -21.52
CA ASP A 150 3.44 10.88 -22.60
C ASP A 150 4.24 9.69 -22.06
N ASP A 151 5.03 9.92 -21.01
CA ASP A 151 5.90 8.92 -20.41
C ASP A 151 5.85 9.02 -18.88
N CYS A 152 5.49 7.92 -18.23
CA CYS A 152 5.48 7.82 -16.78
C CYS A 152 6.67 6.99 -16.31
N LYS A 153 7.65 7.63 -15.67
CA LYS A 153 8.91 6.97 -15.24
C LYS A 153 8.74 5.82 -14.25
N ILE A 154 7.60 5.73 -13.56
CA ILE A 154 7.33 4.61 -12.65
C ILE A 154 6.46 3.52 -13.30
N ALA A 155 5.85 3.77 -14.46
CA ALA A 155 5.03 2.80 -15.17
C ALA A 155 5.88 1.91 -16.07
N GLU A 156 5.48 0.65 -16.22
CA GLU A 156 6.10 -0.28 -17.15
C GLU A 156 6.15 0.30 -18.58
N PRO A 157 7.23 0.10 -19.35
CA PRO A 157 7.35 0.63 -20.72
C PRO A 157 6.22 0.19 -21.63
N ALA A 158 5.74 -1.05 -21.47
CA ALA A 158 4.60 -1.60 -22.20
C ALA A 158 3.30 -0.80 -21.96
N LEU A 159 3.14 -0.18 -20.78
CA LEU A 159 2.00 0.69 -20.50
C LEU A 159 2.20 2.10 -21.06
N ASN A 160 3.42 2.65 -21.00
CA ASN A 160 3.71 3.95 -21.62
C ASN A 160 3.45 3.90 -23.14
N ALA A 161 3.80 2.80 -23.81
CA ALA A 161 3.50 2.59 -25.23
C ALA A 161 2.00 2.63 -25.58
N GLN A 162 1.12 2.32 -24.62
CA GLN A 162 -0.34 2.34 -24.80
C GLN A 162 -0.98 3.71 -24.54
N ILE A 163 -0.27 4.65 -23.91
CA ILE A 163 -0.81 6.00 -23.61
C ILE A 163 -1.21 6.74 -24.90
N PRO A 164 -0.40 6.75 -25.98
CA PRO A 164 -0.80 7.35 -27.25
C PRO A 164 -2.05 6.71 -27.86
N GLU A 165 -2.25 5.40 -27.69
CA GLU A 165 -3.44 4.71 -28.20
C GLU A 165 -4.71 5.18 -27.51
N VAL A 166 -4.67 5.37 -26.18
CA VAL A 166 -5.77 5.96 -25.41
C VAL A 166 -6.05 7.39 -25.83
N ARG A 167 -5.01 8.15 -26.21
CA ARG A 167 -5.16 9.52 -26.72
C ARG A 167 -5.81 9.58 -28.09
N ASN A 168 -5.44 8.65 -28.97
CA ASN A 168 -5.99 8.56 -30.33
C ASN A 168 -7.40 7.97 -30.34
N ASN A 169 -7.73 7.12 -29.36
CA ASN A 169 -9.02 6.46 -29.23
C ASN A 169 -9.63 6.69 -27.84
N PRO A 170 -9.95 7.96 -27.49
CA PRO A 170 -10.43 8.27 -26.16
C PRO A 170 -11.83 7.70 -25.92
N PRO A 171 -12.19 7.43 -24.64
CA PRO A 171 -13.54 7.00 -24.31
C PRO A 171 -14.60 7.99 -24.84
N ASN A 172 -15.69 7.46 -25.39
CA ASN A 172 -16.80 8.24 -25.95
C ASN A 172 -17.46 9.22 -24.95
N LYS A 173 -17.25 9.01 -23.64
CA LYS A 173 -17.69 9.91 -22.57
C LYS A 173 -16.49 10.43 -21.81
N GLY A 174 -16.41 11.75 -21.64
CA GLY A 174 -15.40 12.39 -20.81
C GLY A 174 -15.50 11.94 -19.35
N GLY A 175 -14.35 11.83 -18.67
CA GLY A 175 -14.29 11.43 -17.26
C GLY A 175 -14.25 9.90 -17.01
N VAL A 176 -14.36 9.09 -18.06
CA VAL A 176 -14.12 7.64 -17.99
C VAL A 176 -12.64 7.38 -17.79
N LYS A 177 -12.32 6.47 -16.86
CA LYS A 177 -10.93 6.03 -16.62
C LYS A 177 -10.64 4.84 -17.52
N VAL A 178 -9.49 4.85 -18.18
CA VAL A 178 -8.97 3.69 -18.91
C VAL A 178 -7.98 2.97 -17.99
N ASN A 179 -8.25 1.69 -17.71
CA ASN A 179 -7.41 0.85 -16.88
C ASN A 179 -6.44 0.08 -17.79
N LEU A 180 -5.17 0.46 -17.75
CA LEU A 180 -4.11 -0.26 -18.46
C LEU A 180 -3.37 -1.14 -17.45
N ARG A 181 -3.17 -2.41 -17.81
CA ARG A 181 -2.51 -3.40 -16.95
C ARG A 181 -1.62 -4.32 -17.78
N VAL A 182 -0.42 -4.59 -17.29
CA VAL A 182 0.40 -5.74 -17.70
C VAL A 182 -0.01 -6.91 -16.82
N ALA A 183 -0.65 -7.91 -17.43
CA ALA A 183 -1.03 -9.12 -16.72
C ALA A 183 0.23 -9.83 -16.18
N PRO A 184 0.17 -10.41 -14.97
CA PRO A 184 1.24 -11.29 -14.51
C PRO A 184 1.30 -12.55 -15.41
N GLU A 185 2.49 -12.98 -15.83
CA GLU A 185 2.65 -14.01 -16.88
C GLU A 185 1.96 -15.35 -16.55
N GLU A 186 1.93 -15.72 -15.28
CA GLU A 186 1.46 -17.05 -14.84
C GLU A 186 0.13 -17.02 -14.07
N TRP A 187 -0.35 -15.84 -13.71
CA TRP A 187 -1.51 -15.68 -12.82
C TRP A 187 -2.75 -15.23 -13.59
N VAL A 188 -3.86 -15.90 -13.33
CA VAL A 188 -5.17 -15.46 -13.81
C VAL A 188 -5.65 -14.33 -12.91
N VAL A 189 -5.82 -13.15 -13.50
CA VAL A 189 -6.27 -11.95 -12.80
C VAL A 189 -7.32 -11.23 -13.66
N PRO A 190 -8.60 -11.26 -13.26
CA PRO A 190 -9.63 -10.49 -13.96
C PRO A 190 -9.34 -8.98 -13.95
N ASP A 191 -9.71 -8.25 -15.00
CA ASP A 191 -9.35 -6.83 -15.21
C ASP A 191 -9.64 -5.91 -14.01
N HIS A 192 -10.77 -6.16 -13.34
CA HIS A 192 -11.26 -5.38 -12.21
C HIS A 192 -10.79 -5.90 -10.86
N SER A 193 -10.30 -7.14 -10.79
CA SER A 193 -9.81 -7.74 -9.55
C SER A 193 -8.46 -7.13 -9.16
N PHE A 194 -8.22 -7.05 -7.85
CA PHE A 194 -6.98 -6.53 -7.31
C PHE A 194 -5.82 -7.53 -7.54
N PHE A 195 -4.64 -6.98 -7.79
CA PHE A 195 -3.37 -7.69 -7.75
C PHE A 195 -2.27 -6.65 -7.51
N GLN A 196 -1.14 -7.08 -6.95
CA GLN A 196 -0.06 -6.18 -6.54
C GLN A 196 0.53 -5.43 -7.74
N THR A 197 0.76 -4.13 -7.59
CA THR A 197 1.16 -3.27 -8.72
C THR A 197 2.65 -3.22 -8.99
N ASN A 198 3.45 -3.99 -8.26
CA ASN A 198 4.91 -4.02 -8.37
C ASN A 198 5.40 -5.48 -8.32
N TYR A 199 5.66 -6.08 -9.48
CA TYR A 199 6.08 -7.49 -9.56
C TYR A 199 7.50 -7.72 -9.04
N PHE A 200 8.38 -6.72 -9.16
CA PHE A 200 9.76 -6.81 -8.66
C PHE A 200 9.85 -7.00 -7.14
N MET A 201 8.79 -6.65 -6.42
CA MET A 201 8.72 -6.82 -4.98
C MET A 201 8.03 -8.11 -4.51
N LEU A 202 7.30 -8.80 -5.40
CA LEU A 202 6.58 -10.01 -5.01
C LEU A 202 7.49 -11.08 -4.40
N PRO A 203 8.69 -11.39 -4.96
CA PRO A 203 9.58 -12.38 -4.36
C PRO A 203 10.00 -12.01 -2.93
N ARG A 204 10.31 -10.73 -2.67
CA ARG A 204 10.70 -10.25 -1.34
C ARG A 204 9.53 -10.32 -0.37
N MET A 205 8.33 -9.95 -0.81
CA MET A 205 7.11 -10.03 0.02
C MET A 205 6.79 -11.48 0.39
N VAL A 206 6.82 -12.40 -0.57
CA VAL A 206 6.60 -13.83 -0.34
C VAL A 206 7.64 -14.40 0.62
N GLU A 207 8.92 -14.07 0.46
CA GLU A 207 9.98 -14.51 1.37
C GLU A 207 9.70 -14.08 2.82
N ILE A 208 9.28 -12.83 3.02
CA ILE A 208 8.92 -12.29 4.34
C ILE A 208 7.72 -13.04 4.91
N LEU A 209 6.65 -13.18 4.12
CA LEU A 209 5.43 -13.88 4.55
C LEU A 209 5.71 -15.33 4.94
N ARG A 210 6.54 -16.04 4.16
CA ARG A 210 6.95 -17.42 4.46
C ARG A 210 7.69 -17.49 5.79
N LYS A 211 8.67 -16.60 6.02
CA LYS A 211 9.41 -16.53 7.29
C LYS A 211 8.50 -16.23 8.47
N VAL A 212 7.60 -15.25 8.31
CA VAL A 212 6.64 -14.84 9.35
C VAL A 212 5.68 -15.99 9.68
N PHE A 213 5.11 -16.65 8.68
CA PHE A 213 4.20 -17.79 8.88
C PHE A 213 4.91 -18.97 9.59
N GLN A 214 6.11 -19.34 9.13
CA GLN A 214 6.89 -20.43 9.73
C GLN A 214 7.29 -20.14 11.17
N ALA A 215 7.66 -18.90 11.48
CA ALA A 215 7.97 -18.49 12.85
C ALA A 215 6.78 -18.65 13.81
N GLY A 216 5.56 -18.85 13.29
CA GLY A 216 4.38 -19.16 14.09
C GLY A 216 4.14 -20.59 14.43
N GLY A 217 4.76 -21.52 13.69
CA GLY A 217 4.54 -22.94 13.89
C GLY A 217 3.09 -23.39 13.69
N SER A 218 2.27 -22.62 12.97
CA SER A 218 0.89 -23.00 12.67
C SER A 218 0.84 -24.13 11.63
N ASP A 219 -0.11 -25.04 11.80
CA ASP A 219 -0.38 -26.13 10.87
C ASP A 219 -1.33 -25.69 9.74
N TYR A 220 -2.17 -24.68 9.99
CA TYR A 220 -3.25 -24.26 9.10
C TYR A 220 -3.17 -22.78 8.76
N LEU A 221 -3.66 -22.41 7.58
CA LEU A 221 -3.69 -21.04 7.08
C LEU A 221 -5.10 -20.66 6.60
N ILE A 222 -5.56 -19.48 6.99
CA ILE A 222 -6.74 -18.84 6.40
C ILE A 222 -6.29 -17.53 5.76
N ASP A 223 -6.53 -17.39 4.46
CA ASP A 223 -6.32 -16.18 3.68
C ASP A 223 -7.63 -15.40 3.55
N ALA A 224 -7.78 -14.38 4.40
CA ALA A 224 -8.94 -13.52 4.43
C ALA A 224 -8.74 -12.30 3.52
N TYR A 225 -9.76 -11.99 2.71
CA TYR A 225 -9.66 -11.02 1.61
C TYR A 225 -8.70 -11.50 0.52
N CYS A 226 -8.73 -12.79 0.19
CA CYS A 226 -7.69 -13.44 -0.60
C CYS A 226 -7.61 -12.97 -2.06
N GLY A 227 -8.62 -12.25 -2.56
CA GLY A 227 -8.67 -11.83 -3.96
C GLY A 227 -8.54 -13.02 -4.90
N VAL A 228 -7.48 -13.02 -5.72
CA VAL A 228 -7.17 -14.12 -6.66
C VAL A 228 -6.36 -15.26 -6.03
N GLY A 229 -6.27 -15.30 -4.70
CA GLY A 229 -5.63 -16.37 -3.92
C GLY A 229 -4.12 -16.24 -3.77
N PHE A 230 -3.52 -15.08 -4.09
CA PHE A 230 -2.06 -14.93 -4.18
C PHE A 230 -1.33 -15.37 -2.91
N LEU A 231 -1.70 -14.81 -1.76
CA LEU A 231 -0.97 -15.04 -0.50
C LEU A 231 -1.15 -16.48 0.00
N GLY A 232 -2.39 -16.98 0.01
CA GLY A 232 -2.70 -18.35 0.41
C GLY A 232 -1.98 -19.40 -0.42
N ILE A 233 -1.93 -19.22 -1.74
CA ILE A 233 -1.26 -20.14 -2.67
C ILE A 233 0.27 -20.13 -2.46
N GLU A 234 0.89 -18.96 -2.33
CA GLU A 234 2.34 -18.82 -2.11
C GLU A 234 2.81 -19.44 -0.77
N LEU A 235 1.89 -19.57 0.19
CA LEU A 235 2.13 -20.21 1.48
C LEU A 235 1.62 -21.66 1.55
N ALA A 236 0.94 -22.17 0.51
CA ALA A 236 0.24 -23.46 0.53
C ALA A 236 1.16 -24.65 0.91
N SER A 237 2.40 -24.64 0.43
CA SER A 237 3.41 -25.67 0.70
C SER A 237 3.88 -25.73 2.16
N LEU A 238 3.60 -24.70 2.95
CA LEU A 238 4.00 -24.60 4.36
C LEU A 238 2.88 -25.01 5.32
N ALA A 239 1.63 -25.04 4.85
CA ALA A 239 0.48 -25.40 5.65
C ALA A 239 0.04 -26.84 5.36
N LYS A 240 -0.48 -27.54 6.38
CA LYS A 240 -1.14 -28.85 6.17
C LYS A 240 -2.41 -28.69 5.35
N ARG A 241 -3.18 -27.63 5.60
CA ARG A 241 -4.33 -27.22 4.81
C ARG A 241 -4.46 -25.70 4.85
N TYR A 242 -5.01 -25.12 3.78
CA TYR A 242 -5.33 -23.69 3.76
C TYR A 242 -6.72 -23.43 3.19
N ALA A 243 -7.30 -22.28 3.52
CA ALA A 243 -8.54 -21.80 2.92
C ALA A 243 -8.44 -20.32 2.58
N GLY A 244 -9.05 -19.90 1.48
CA GLY A 244 -9.18 -18.49 1.10
C GLY A 244 -10.64 -18.02 1.11
N VAL A 245 -10.88 -16.77 1.52
CA VAL A 245 -12.20 -16.12 1.48
C VAL A 245 -12.16 -14.80 0.74
N GLU A 246 -13.06 -14.64 -0.22
CA GLU A 246 -13.25 -13.43 -0.99
C GLU A 246 -14.72 -13.30 -1.42
N TYR A 247 -15.25 -12.07 -1.44
CA TYR A 247 -16.64 -11.81 -1.82
C TYR A 247 -16.81 -11.58 -3.33
N ASP A 248 -15.74 -11.18 -4.03
CA ASP A 248 -15.74 -11.04 -5.49
C ASP A 248 -15.73 -12.43 -6.15
N HIS A 249 -16.88 -12.81 -6.69
CA HIS A 249 -17.08 -14.04 -7.45
C HIS A 249 -16.02 -14.26 -8.54
N ARG A 250 -15.64 -13.22 -9.30
CA ARG A 250 -14.65 -13.37 -10.39
C ARG A 250 -13.26 -13.63 -9.83
N ALA A 251 -12.92 -13.01 -8.70
CA ALA A 251 -11.66 -13.24 -8.02
C ALA A 251 -11.58 -14.67 -7.48
N ILE A 252 -12.66 -15.22 -6.92
CA ILE A 252 -12.73 -16.62 -6.47
C ILE A 252 -12.59 -17.63 -7.62
N LEU A 253 -13.22 -17.38 -8.77
CA LEU A 253 -13.02 -18.24 -9.94
C LEU A 253 -11.55 -18.26 -10.37
N ALA A 254 -10.92 -17.08 -10.42
CA ALA A 254 -9.49 -16.96 -10.71
C ALA A 254 -8.63 -17.64 -9.64
N ALA A 255 -8.97 -17.50 -8.36
CA ALA A 255 -8.26 -18.14 -7.25
C ALA A 255 -8.27 -19.66 -7.37
N ARG A 256 -9.42 -20.26 -7.72
CA ARG A 256 -9.52 -21.71 -7.96
C ARG A 256 -8.69 -22.15 -9.16
N GLU A 257 -8.65 -21.37 -10.24
CA GLU A 257 -7.81 -21.67 -11.40
C GLU A 257 -6.31 -21.57 -11.07
N ASN A 258 -5.91 -20.52 -10.34
CA ASN A 258 -4.53 -20.33 -9.88
C ASN A 258 -4.12 -21.46 -8.92
N ALA A 259 -5.01 -21.87 -8.02
CA ALA A 259 -4.75 -22.96 -7.09
C ALA A 259 -4.55 -24.30 -7.79
N ALA A 260 -5.27 -24.56 -8.89
CA ALA A 260 -5.05 -25.75 -9.71
C ALA A 260 -3.65 -25.80 -10.35
N LYS A 261 -3.00 -24.63 -10.53
CA LYS A 261 -1.64 -24.51 -11.10
C LYS A 261 -0.56 -24.55 -10.03
N PHE A 262 -0.76 -23.86 -8.91
CA PHE A 262 0.31 -23.58 -7.94
C PHE A 262 -0.03 -23.95 -6.49
N GLY A 263 -1.31 -24.18 -6.18
CA GLY A 263 -1.83 -24.25 -4.81
C GLY A 263 -1.86 -25.64 -4.18
N GLY A 264 -1.43 -26.69 -4.87
CA GLY A 264 -1.52 -28.07 -4.36
C GLY A 264 -2.97 -28.57 -4.19
N ASP A 265 -3.14 -29.69 -3.49
CA ASP A 265 -4.43 -30.35 -3.25
C ASP A 265 -5.00 -30.11 -1.84
N ASN A 266 -4.29 -29.34 -1.02
CA ASN A 266 -4.60 -29.09 0.39
C ASN A 266 -5.38 -27.78 0.65
N GLY A 267 -5.88 -27.13 -0.41
CA GLY A 267 -6.51 -25.82 -0.38
C GLY A 267 -7.99 -25.80 -0.77
N GLU A 268 -8.74 -24.83 -0.22
CA GLU A 268 -10.09 -24.50 -0.70
C GLU A 268 -10.33 -22.99 -0.79
N PHE A 269 -11.22 -22.55 -1.69
CA PHE A 269 -11.60 -21.13 -1.85
C PHE A 269 -13.12 -20.98 -1.75
N VAL A 270 -13.54 -20.14 -0.81
CA VAL A 270 -14.95 -19.93 -0.46
C VAL A 270 -15.38 -18.51 -0.79
N GLU A 271 -16.49 -18.40 -1.52
CA GLU A 271 -17.09 -17.11 -1.85
C GLU A 271 -17.93 -16.59 -0.69
N GLY A 272 -17.64 -15.39 -0.23
CA GLY A 272 -18.45 -14.69 0.76
C GLY A 272 -17.68 -13.60 1.48
N ARG A 273 -18.36 -12.97 2.46
CA ARG A 273 -17.75 -11.91 3.26
C ARG A 273 -16.92 -12.52 4.38
N THR A 274 -15.69 -12.05 4.54
CA THR A 274 -14.76 -12.49 5.59
C THR A 274 -15.42 -12.52 6.97
N GLU A 275 -16.07 -11.43 7.39
CA GLU A 275 -16.73 -11.33 8.70
C GLU A 275 -17.87 -12.32 8.93
N ASN A 276 -18.41 -12.94 7.87
CA ASN A 276 -19.46 -13.93 7.99
C ASN A 276 -18.90 -15.34 8.05
N LEU A 277 -17.82 -15.61 7.29
CA LEU A 277 -17.30 -16.96 7.08
C LEU A 277 -16.11 -17.31 7.97
N LEU A 278 -15.43 -16.30 8.53
CA LEU A 278 -14.24 -16.52 9.35
C LEU A 278 -14.50 -17.42 10.57
N PRO A 279 -15.63 -17.31 11.31
CA PRO A 279 -15.95 -18.23 12.40
C PRO A 279 -16.07 -19.69 11.96
N ASP A 280 -16.82 -19.95 10.90
CA ASP A 280 -17.05 -21.31 10.40
C ASP A 280 -15.78 -21.94 9.84
N LEU A 281 -14.90 -21.12 9.24
CA LEU A 281 -13.60 -21.60 8.75
C LEU A 281 -12.66 -21.91 9.90
N LEU A 282 -12.54 -21.03 10.89
CA LEU A 282 -11.71 -21.30 12.07
C LEU A 282 -12.22 -22.55 12.83
N ALA A 283 -13.53 -22.72 12.97
CA ALA A 283 -14.09 -23.95 13.55
C ALA A 283 -13.68 -25.25 12.80
N LYS A 284 -13.39 -25.16 11.49
CA LYS A 284 -12.85 -26.29 10.70
C LYS A 284 -11.34 -26.50 10.89
N PHE A 285 -10.60 -25.47 11.27
CA PHE A 285 -9.14 -25.47 11.42
C PHE A 285 -8.75 -25.22 12.88
N SER A 286 -8.29 -26.24 13.59
CA SER A 286 -7.90 -26.17 15.02
C SER A 286 -7.30 -24.81 15.44
N ASP A 287 -8.07 -24.01 16.19
CA ASP A 287 -7.81 -22.58 16.45
C ASP A 287 -6.39 -22.30 16.96
N GLY A 288 -5.90 -23.12 17.90
CA GLY A 288 -4.56 -23.02 18.47
C GLY A 288 -3.40 -23.38 17.53
N LYS A 289 -3.69 -23.69 16.26
CA LYS A 289 -2.72 -24.03 15.22
C LYS A 289 -2.99 -23.34 13.89
N THR A 290 -3.85 -22.33 13.88
CA THR A 290 -4.24 -21.62 12.67
C THR A 290 -3.62 -20.23 12.63
N THR A 291 -3.04 -19.87 11.49
CA THR A 291 -2.70 -18.49 11.15
C THR A 291 -3.79 -17.89 10.28
N VAL A 292 -4.19 -16.66 10.56
CA VAL A 292 -5.02 -15.86 9.65
C VAL A 292 -4.16 -14.78 9.00
N ILE A 293 -4.07 -14.78 7.67
CA ILE A 293 -3.52 -13.64 6.93
C ILE A 293 -4.64 -12.69 6.49
N LEU A 294 -4.42 -11.40 6.67
CA LEU A 294 -5.35 -10.32 6.36
C LEU A 294 -4.71 -9.38 5.32
N ASP A 295 -5.36 -9.19 4.16
CA ASP A 295 -5.04 -8.14 3.20
C ASP A 295 -6.29 -7.29 2.85
N PRO A 296 -6.82 -6.53 3.83
CA PRO A 296 -8.05 -5.77 3.64
C PRO A 296 -7.82 -4.50 2.80
N PRO A 297 -8.90 -3.89 2.29
CA PRO A 297 -8.81 -2.59 1.61
C PRO A 297 -8.24 -1.49 2.53
N ARG A 298 -7.84 -0.35 1.95
CA ARG A 298 -7.26 0.82 2.64
C ARG A 298 -7.99 1.35 3.88
N LYS A 299 -9.26 0.99 4.10
CA LYS A 299 -10.03 1.34 5.31
C LYS A 299 -9.73 0.44 6.51
N GLY A 300 -9.00 -0.65 6.32
CA GLY A 300 -8.75 -1.71 7.29
C GLY A 300 -9.88 -2.74 7.37
N CYS A 301 -9.81 -3.60 8.38
CA CYS A 301 -10.82 -4.61 8.66
C CYS A 301 -12.11 -3.98 9.20
N ALA A 302 -13.23 -4.68 9.02
CA ALA A 302 -14.47 -4.34 9.73
C ALA A 302 -14.32 -4.64 11.22
N ALA A 303 -14.94 -3.83 12.09
CA ALA A 303 -14.88 -4.03 13.54
C ALA A 303 -15.37 -5.42 13.98
N ALA A 304 -16.39 -5.97 13.30
CA ALA A 304 -16.89 -7.32 13.54
C ALA A 304 -15.82 -8.41 13.29
N ALA A 305 -15.04 -8.28 12.21
CA ALA A 305 -13.95 -9.22 11.91
C ALA A 305 -12.84 -9.15 12.96
N LEU A 306 -12.47 -7.94 13.41
CA LEU A 306 -11.50 -7.76 14.50
C LEU A 306 -12.00 -8.38 15.81
N GLY A 307 -13.29 -8.20 16.13
CA GLY A 307 -13.92 -8.82 17.30
C GLY A 307 -13.85 -10.35 17.25
N GLN A 308 -14.21 -10.94 16.11
CA GLN A 308 -14.15 -12.40 15.90
C GLN A 308 -12.72 -12.95 16.05
N LEU A 309 -11.71 -12.26 15.51
CA LEU A 309 -10.32 -12.67 15.67
C LEU A 309 -9.83 -12.66 17.14
N ARG A 310 -10.38 -11.74 17.96
CA ARG A 310 -10.07 -11.69 19.40
C ARG A 310 -10.82 -12.74 20.21
N GLU A 311 -12.00 -13.15 19.74
CA GLU A 311 -12.82 -14.18 20.39
C GLU A 311 -12.31 -15.58 20.06
N ILE A 312 -12.07 -15.87 18.79
CA ILE A 312 -11.68 -17.20 18.30
C ILE A 312 -10.19 -17.49 18.54
N ARG A 313 -9.37 -16.43 18.61
CA ARG A 313 -7.96 -16.51 19.02
C ARG A 313 -7.11 -17.48 18.17
N PRO A 314 -7.04 -17.31 16.83
CA PRO A 314 -6.00 -17.99 16.05
C PRO A 314 -4.60 -17.78 16.63
N ALA A 315 -3.72 -18.77 16.49
CA ALA A 315 -2.37 -18.73 17.03
C ALA A 315 -1.54 -17.54 16.50
N GLN A 316 -1.77 -17.15 15.25
CA GLN A 316 -1.10 -16.04 14.59
C GLN A 316 -2.07 -15.23 13.73
N ILE A 317 -1.85 -13.92 13.68
CA ILE A 317 -2.41 -13.06 12.64
C ILE A 317 -1.26 -12.40 11.88
N ILE A 318 -1.26 -12.55 10.56
CA ILE A 318 -0.36 -11.82 9.66
C ILE A 318 -1.19 -10.74 8.98
N TYR A 319 -0.88 -9.46 9.23
CA TYR A 319 -1.68 -8.38 8.63
C TYR A 319 -0.81 -7.59 7.64
N VAL A 320 -1.20 -7.66 6.37
CA VAL A 320 -0.66 -6.93 5.22
C VAL A 320 -1.49 -5.67 4.96
N SER A 321 -0.85 -4.50 4.86
CA SER A 321 -1.55 -3.25 4.57
C SER A 321 -0.70 -2.14 3.95
N CYS A 322 -1.23 -1.53 2.90
CA CYS A 322 -0.69 -0.30 2.28
C CYS A 322 -1.02 0.99 3.04
N HIS A 323 -1.68 0.92 4.20
CA HIS A 323 -2.12 2.11 4.95
C HIS A 323 -1.74 2.03 6.45
N PRO A 324 -0.51 2.44 6.81
CA PRO A 324 0.03 2.27 8.17
C PRO A 324 -0.83 2.82 9.30
N ALA A 325 -1.52 3.95 9.10
CA ALA A 325 -2.36 4.54 10.15
C ALA A 325 -3.62 3.71 10.49
N THR A 326 -4.25 3.07 9.49
CA THR A 326 -5.41 2.21 9.73
C THR A 326 -4.97 0.84 10.25
N LEU A 327 -3.82 0.36 9.78
CA LEU A 327 -3.16 -0.80 10.34
C LEU A 327 -2.89 -0.61 11.84
N ALA A 328 -2.19 0.47 12.24
CA ALA A 328 -1.91 0.75 13.65
C ALA A 328 -3.16 0.80 14.54
N ARG A 329 -4.27 1.37 14.05
CA ARG A 329 -5.58 1.35 14.72
C ARG A 329 -6.11 -0.07 14.92
N ASP A 330 -6.09 -0.88 13.86
CA ASP A 330 -6.63 -2.24 13.92
C ASP A 330 -5.77 -3.14 14.82
N LEU A 331 -4.45 -2.98 14.78
CA LEU A 331 -3.51 -3.67 15.67
C LEU A 331 -3.76 -3.30 17.14
N ASN A 332 -4.02 -2.02 17.44
CA ASN A 332 -4.38 -1.60 18.80
C ASN A 332 -5.63 -2.35 19.30
N THR A 333 -6.63 -2.52 18.43
CA THR A 333 -7.83 -3.30 18.75
C THR A 333 -7.51 -4.78 18.99
N LEU A 334 -6.72 -5.41 18.11
CA LEU A 334 -6.34 -6.82 18.23
C LEU A 334 -5.52 -7.08 19.50
N CYS A 335 -4.56 -6.21 19.82
CA CYS A 335 -3.69 -6.34 20.99
C CYS A 335 -4.34 -5.87 22.31
N ALA A 336 -5.51 -5.24 22.26
CA ALA A 336 -6.21 -4.77 23.46
C ALA A 336 -6.45 -5.92 24.45
N ASP A 337 -6.37 -5.59 25.74
CA ASP A 337 -6.49 -6.54 26.86
C ASP A 337 -5.43 -7.67 26.84
N GLY A 338 -4.35 -7.47 26.08
CA GLY A 338 -3.27 -8.44 25.97
C GLY A 338 -3.64 -9.70 25.20
N VAL A 339 -4.68 -9.68 24.35
CA VAL A 339 -5.08 -10.88 23.57
C VAL A 339 -3.95 -11.30 22.61
N TYR A 340 -3.41 -10.33 21.87
CA TYR A 340 -2.26 -10.53 21.00
C TYR A 340 -1.09 -9.64 21.43
N ARG A 341 0.13 -10.05 21.08
CA ARG A 341 1.32 -9.20 21.05
C ARG A 341 1.78 -9.00 19.61
N LEU A 342 2.25 -7.79 19.31
CA LEU A 342 2.92 -7.49 18.06
C LEU A 342 4.39 -7.88 18.18
N GLU A 343 4.86 -8.79 17.34
CA GLU A 343 6.27 -9.23 17.31
C GLU A 343 7.13 -8.33 16.44
N GLN A 344 6.63 -7.94 15.27
CA GLN A 344 7.38 -7.12 14.33
C GLN A 344 6.47 -6.48 13.28
N VAL A 345 7.01 -5.40 12.69
CA VAL A 345 6.47 -4.71 11.53
C VAL A 345 7.57 -4.64 10.47
N VAL A 346 7.31 -5.24 9.31
CA VAL A 346 8.22 -5.22 8.17
C VAL A 346 7.63 -4.34 7.08
N PRO A 347 8.08 -3.08 6.94
CA PRO A 347 7.66 -2.22 5.84
C PRO A 347 8.37 -2.62 4.54
N LEU A 348 7.65 -2.53 3.43
CA LEU A 348 8.14 -2.80 2.08
C LEU A 348 7.86 -1.60 1.19
N ASP A 349 8.85 -1.19 0.40
CA ASP A 349 8.64 -0.14 -0.58
C ASP A 349 8.00 -0.67 -1.86
N MET A 350 6.70 -0.96 -1.77
CA MET A 350 5.89 -1.39 -2.90
C MET A 350 5.63 -0.27 -3.91
N PHE A 351 5.80 0.98 -3.47
CA PHE A 351 5.50 2.18 -4.25
C PHE A 351 6.62 3.24 -4.15
N PRO A 352 7.81 2.98 -4.71
CA PRO A 352 8.91 3.94 -4.77
C PRO A 352 8.47 5.31 -5.33
N HIS A 353 9.10 6.38 -4.87
CA HIS A 353 8.77 7.76 -5.22
C HIS A 353 7.39 8.26 -4.76
N THR A 354 6.64 7.45 -4.01
CA THR A 354 5.33 7.83 -3.45
C THR A 354 5.33 7.78 -1.93
N GLN A 355 4.34 8.43 -1.33
CA GLN A 355 4.06 8.39 0.12
C GLN A 355 3.62 7.02 0.66
N HIS A 356 3.30 6.06 -0.22
CA HIS A 356 2.74 4.78 0.20
C HIS A 356 3.84 3.83 0.68
N VAL A 357 3.51 3.05 1.70
CA VAL A 357 4.35 2.01 2.29
C VAL A 357 3.46 0.81 2.56
N GLU A 358 3.85 -0.35 2.05
CA GLU A 358 3.21 -1.62 2.39
C GLU A 358 3.81 -2.14 3.69
N CYS A 359 3.03 -2.70 4.60
CA CYS A 359 3.53 -3.25 5.85
C CYS A 359 3.02 -4.67 6.03
N VAL A 360 3.91 -5.60 6.37
CA VAL A 360 3.58 -6.93 6.87
C VAL A 360 3.82 -6.93 8.36
N THR A 361 2.84 -7.37 9.15
CA THR A 361 2.95 -7.46 10.60
C THR A 361 2.72 -8.87 11.10
N ASP A 362 3.37 -9.20 12.21
CA ASP A 362 3.27 -10.49 12.87
C ASP A 362 2.67 -10.33 14.27
N LEU A 363 1.45 -10.82 14.47
CA LEU A 363 0.80 -10.85 15.77
C LEU A 363 0.72 -12.28 16.28
N ARG A 364 1.04 -12.45 17.56
CA ARG A 364 1.02 -13.75 18.23
C ARG A 364 0.02 -13.74 19.35
N LEU A 365 -0.76 -14.81 19.46
CA LEU A 365 -1.61 -15.02 20.60
C LEU A 365 -0.77 -15.04 21.88
N ASN A 366 -1.20 -14.31 22.91
CA ASN A 366 -0.57 -14.41 24.21
C ASN A 366 -1.07 -15.67 24.93
N THR A 367 -0.14 -16.58 25.20
CA THR A 367 -0.42 -17.83 25.92
C THR A 367 -0.46 -17.65 27.45
N SER A 368 -0.27 -16.41 27.94
CA SER A 368 -0.16 -16.07 29.36
C SER A 368 -1.43 -15.45 29.96
N THR A 369 -2.58 -15.64 29.33
CA THR A 369 -3.88 -15.11 29.79
C THR A 369 -4.92 -16.18 29.97
#